data_AF-A0A832VGV1-F1
#
_entry.id   AF-A0A832VGV1-F1
#
_cell.length_a   1.000
_cell.length_b   1.000
_cell.length_c   1.000
_cell.angle_alpha   90.00
_cell.angle_beta   90.00
_cell.angle_gamma   90.00
#
_symmetry.space_group_name_H-M   'P 1'
#
loop_
_entity.id
_entity.type
_entity.pdbx_description
1 polymer ?
#
loop_
_entity_poly.entity_id
_entity_poly.type
_entity_poly.pdbx_seq_one_letter_code
_entity_poly.pdbx_strand_id
1 'polypeptide(L)'
;MRTLEVAAAGHRNATSEVFIAEQDPKMDPTTGVNRFSFRLLEGEGGATEQEQPVQGLWRSMFSWCPFLMLAFSLIGLGGAWAAWQRTSFLAAQVGALFSALALGFLLVGPILGLIALILLQRQKHAFSFKTGEHPPP
;
A
#
# COMPACT_ATOMS: atom_id res chain seq x y z
N MET A 1 1.51 12.72 9.21
CA MET A 1 1.33 14.12 8.76
C MET A 1 1.69 15.06 9.91
N ARG A 2 2.26 16.23 9.60
CA ARG A 2 2.55 17.30 10.55
C ARG A 2 2.03 18.61 9.96
N THR A 3 1.55 19.51 10.81
CA THR A 3 1.13 20.85 10.42
C THR A 3 2.26 21.82 10.74
N LEU A 4 2.68 22.59 9.75
CA LEU A 4 3.63 23.69 9.90
C LEU A 4 2.86 25.01 9.81
N GLU A 5 3.11 25.90 10.76
CA GLU A 5 2.66 27.28 10.69
C GLU A 5 3.83 28.16 10.27
N VAL A 6 3.62 28.98 9.24
CA VAL A 6 4.62 29.89 8.67
C VAL A 6 4.09 31.30 8.79
N ALA A 7 4.84 32.15 9.50
CA ALA A 7 4.52 33.56 9.70
C ALA A 7 5.66 34.43 9.14
N ALA A 8 5.29 35.53 8.49
CA ALA A 8 6.23 36.56 8.02
C ALA A 8 5.64 37.94 8.29
N ALA A 9 6.50 38.90 8.66
CA ALA A 9 6.06 40.27 8.94
C ALA A 9 5.33 40.87 7.72
N GLY A 10 4.20 41.52 7.96
CA GLY A 10 3.36 42.10 6.89
C GLY A 10 2.50 41.09 6.11
N HIS A 11 2.56 39.80 6.43
CA HIS A 11 1.79 38.74 5.76
C HIS A 11 0.90 37.99 6.77
N ARG A 12 -0.23 37.44 6.32
CA ARG A 12 -1.05 36.54 7.16
C ARG A 12 -0.34 35.20 7.39
N ASN A 13 -0.58 34.59 8.55
CA ASN A 13 -0.04 33.27 8.87
C ASN A 13 -0.59 32.23 7.88
N ALA A 14 0.29 31.33 7.43
CA ALA A 14 -0.06 30.23 6.56
C ALA A 14 0.13 28.91 7.30
N THR A 15 -0.86 28.02 7.22
CA THR A 15 -0.77 26.65 7.72
C THR A 15 -0.61 25.68 6.57
N SER A 16 0.37 24.78 6.66
CA SER A 16 0.62 23.76 5.64
C SER A 16 0.75 22.38 6.27
N GLU A 17 0.03 21.41 5.72
CA GLU A 17 0.22 19.99 6.08
C GLU A 17 1.30 19.35 5.22
N VAL A 18 2.35 18.88 5.88
CA VAL A 18 3.48 18.19 5.24
C VAL A 18 3.70 16.80 5.84
N PHE A 19 4.18 15.90 4.99
CA PHE A 19 4.77 14.63 5.40
C PHE A 19 6.27 14.81 5.60
N ILE A 20 6.73 14.53 6.81
CA ILE A 20 8.14 14.53 7.18
C ILE A 20 8.53 13.07 7.40
N ALA A 21 9.31 12.53 6.47
CA ALA A 21 9.92 11.21 6.61
C ALA A 21 11.01 11.24 7.70
N GLU A 22 11.33 10.08 8.27
CA GLU A 22 12.51 9.93 9.12
C GLU A 22 13.78 10.28 8.31
N GLN A 23 14.67 11.08 8.89
CA GLN A 23 15.81 11.64 8.17
C GLN A 23 17.12 11.15 8.77
N ASP A 24 18.06 10.77 7.90
CA ASP A 24 19.45 10.56 8.28
C ASP A 24 20.08 11.93 8.59
N PRO A 25 20.83 12.07 9.70
CA PRO A 25 21.57 13.29 10.02
C PRO A 25 22.50 13.81 8.91
N LYS A 26 22.95 12.94 7.99
CA LYS A 26 23.83 13.28 6.87
C LYS A 26 23.08 13.50 5.55
N MET A 27 21.75 13.51 5.56
CA MET A 27 20.94 13.65 4.35
C MET A 27 21.04 15.07 3.77
N ASP A 28 21.36 15.17 2.49
CA ASP A 28 21.42 16.46 1.79
C ASP A 28 20.03 17.13 1.69
N PRO A 29 19.96 18.47 1.71
CA PRO A 29 18.71 19.20 1.53
C PRO A 29 18.08 18.97 0.14
N THR A 30 17.00 18.21 0.14
CA THR A 30 16.18 17.75 -0.99
C THR A 30 14.78 18.36 -0.92
N THR A 31 14.42 19.09 -1.98
CA THR A 31 13.11 19.78 -2.08
C THR A 31 11.94 18.81 -2.00
N GLY A 32 10.97 19.11 -1.14
CA GLY A 32 9.76 18.31 -0.94
C GLY A 32 9.96 17.06 -0.07
N VAL A 33 11.18 16.80 0.41
CA VAL A 33 11.51 15.69 1.32
C VAL A 33 11.97 16.22 2.68
N ASN A 34 13.04 17.02 2.69
CA ASN A 34 13.60 17.65 3.91
C ASN A 34 13.85 19.16 3.75
N ARG A 35 13.60 19.72 2.55
CA ARG A 35 13.56 21.17 2.30
C ARG A 35 12.18 21.58 1.79
N PHE A 36 11.53 22.49 2.50
CA PHE A 36 10.19 23.00 2.15
C PHE A 36 10.28 24.50 1.87
N SER A 37 9.72 24.93 0.74
CA SER A 37 9.74 26.33 0.31
C SER A 37 8.31 26.87 0.24
N PHE A 38 8.00 27.81 1.12
CA PHE A 38 6.69 28.45 1.20
C PHE A 38 6.73 29.82 0.53
N ARG A 39 5.82 30.07 -0.41
CA ARG A 39 5.61 31.42 -0.97
C ARG A 39 4.35 32.00 -0.34
N LEU A 40 4.53 33.00 0.52
CA LEU A 40 3.41 33.78 1.05
C LEU A 40 3.11 34.88 0.05
N LEU A 41 1.90 34.88 -0.50
CA LEU A 41 1.41 35.94 -1.37
C LEU A 41 0.75 37.02 -0.50
N GLU A 42 0.95 38.30 -0.86
CA GLU A 42 0.12 39.38 -0.33
C GLU A 42 -1.33 39.15 -0.77
N GLY A 43 -2.25 39.06 0.19
CA GLY A 43 -3.66 38.79 -0.08
C GLY A 43 -4.48 38.59 1.20
N GLU A 44 -5.80 38.43 1.05
CA GLU A 44 -6.74 38.32 2.18
C GLU A 44 -6.67 36.99 2.95
N GLY A 45 -5.61 36.19 2.79
CA GLY A 45 -5.38 34.97 3.58
C GLY A 45 -6.32 33.81 3.28
N GLY A 46 -6.75 33.66 2.03
CA GLY A 46 -7.44 32.44 1.58
C GLY A 46 -6.51 31.23 1.67
N ALA A 47 -7.07 30.06 2.01
CA ALA A 47 -6.33 28.80 1.96
C ALA A 47 -5.92 28.53 0.51
N THR A 48 -4.61 28.46 0.26
CA THR A 48 -4.06 28.09 -1.04
C THR A 48 -3.33 26.76 -0.92
N GLU A 49 -3.64 25.83 -1.80
CA GLU A 49 -2.91 24.58 -1.88
C GLU A 49 -1.60 24.83 -2.62
N GLN A 50 -0.49 24.81 -1.89
CA GLN A 50 0.82 24.98 -2.52
C GLN A 50 1.23 23.66 -3.18
N GLU A 51 1.31 23.66 -4.51
CA GLU A 51 1.70 22.49 -5.30
C GLU A 51 3.13 22.06 -4.95
N GLN A 52 3.24 21.06 -4.08
CA GLN A 52 4.48 20.33 -3.83
C GLN A 52 4.30 18.93 -4.44
N PRO A 53 4.74 18.68 -5.69
CA PRO A 53 4.38 17.48 -6.44
C PRO A 53 4.77 16.18 -5.72
N VAL A 54 5.91 16.19 -5.01
CA VAL A 54 6.36 15.06 -4.17
C VAL A 54 5.39 14.82 -3.02
N GLN A 55 4.99 15.87 -2.28
CA GLN A 55 4.04 15.76 -1.17
C GLN A 55 2.64 15.35 -1.63
N GLY A 56 2.20 15.84 -2.79
CA GLY A 56 0.96 15.41 -3.43
C GLY A 56 0.97 13.92 -3.75
N LEU A 57 2.09 13.40 -4.27
CA LEU A 57 2.26 11.96 -4.50
C LEU A 57 2.18 11.17 -3.19
N TRP A 58 2.93 11.56 -2.15
CA TRP A 58 2.89 10.89 -0.85
C TRP A 58 1.49 10.90 -0.23
N ARG A 59 0.82 12.05 -0.25
CA ARG A 59 -0.56 12.20 0.26
C ARG A 59 -1.52 11.28 -0.50
N SER A 60 -1.42 11.21 -1.82
CA SER A 60 -2.23 10.32 -2.64
C SER A 60 -1.93 8.85 -2.33
N MET A 61 -0.65 8.46 -2.25
CA MET A 61 -0.24 7.11 -1.89
C MET A 61 -0.78 6.70 -0.51
N PHE A 62 -0.63 7.53 0.51
CA PHE A 62 -1.16 7.24 1.86
C PHE A 62 -2.69 7.22 1.90
N SER A 63 -3.37 8.00 1.06
CA SER A 63 -4.83 7.99 0.97
C SER A 63 -5.36 6.72 0.31
N TRP A 64 -4.71 6.21 -0.74
CA TRP A 64 -5.23 5.09 -1.53
C TRP A 64 -4.69 3.72 -1.10
N CYS A 65 -3.45 3.66 -0.59
CA CYS A 65 -2.78 2.40 -0.23
C CYS A 65 -3.57 1.54 0.78
N PRO A 66 -4.17 2.10 1.87
CA PRO A 66 -4.94 1.29 2.82
C PRO A 66 -6.16 0.61 2.18
N PHE A 67 -6.86 1.30 1.28
CA PHE A 67 -8.01 0.73 0.58
C PHE A 67 -7.60 -0.38 -0.39
N LEU A 68 -6.47 -0.19 -1.08
CA LEU A 68 -5.86 -1.20 -1.95
C LEU A 68 -5.44 -2.45 -1.15
N MET A 69 -4.80 -2.27 0.00
CA MET A 69 -4.44 -3.37 0.92
C MET A 69 -5.67 -4.14 1.40
N LEU A 70 -6.75 -3.44 1.76
CA LEU A 70 -8.02 -4.06 2.16
C LEU A 70 -8.63 -4.87 1.02
N ALA A 71 -8.70 -4.30 -0.19
CA ALA A 71 -9.23 -4.99 -1.37
C ALA A 71 -8.42 -6.27 -1.67
N PHE A 72 -7.09 -6.19 -1.67
CA PHE A 72 -6.23 -7.34 -1.91
C PHE A 72 -6.35 -8.40 -0.81
N SER A 73 -6.52 -8.00 0.45
CA SER A 73 -6.74 -8.92 1.57
C SER A 73 -8.06 -9.68 1.43
N LEU A 74 -9.13 -9.01 1.00
CA LEU A 74 -10.43 -9.65 0.74
C LEU A 74 -10.36 -10.66 -0.41
N ILE A 75 -9.66 -10.32 -1.50
CA ILE A 75 -9.40 -11.25 -2.61
C ILE A 75 -8.59 -12.45 -2.13
N GLY A 76 -7.57 -12.19 -1.29
CA GLY A 76 -6.76 -13.22 -0.66
C GLY A 76 -7.58 -14.20 0.19
N LEU A 77 -8.46 -13.67 1.04
CA LEU A 77 -9.37 -14.46 1.86
C LEU A 77 -10.33 -15.29 0.99
N GLY A 78 -10.86 -14.71 -0.09
CA GLY A 78 -11.69 -15.42 -1.06
C GLY A 78 -10.98 -16.59 -1.73
N GLY A 79 -9.72 -16.41 -2.14
CA GLY A 79 -8.93 -17.52 -2.70
C GLY A 79 -8.51 -18.55 -1.66
N ALA A 80 -8.24 -18.16 -0.41
CA ALA A 80 -8.01 -19.11 0.68
C ALA A 80 -9.26 -19.95 0.97
N TRP A 81 -10.45 -19.34 0.92
CA TRP A 81 -11.71 -20.07 1.05
C TRP A 81 -11.93 -21.05 -0.12
N ALA A 82 -11.65 -20.63 -1.35
CA ALA A 82 -11.70 -21.51 -2.52
C ALA A 82 -10.68 -22.67 -2.44
N ALA A 83 -9.50 -22.41 -1.86
CA ALA A 83 -8.50 -23.43 -1.56
C ALA A 83 -9.01 -24.44 -0.53
N TRP A 84 -9.60 -23.96 0.56
CA TRP A 84 -10.15 -24.78 1.63
C TRP A 84 -11.28 -25.70 1.14
N GLN A 85 -12.22 -25.15 0.38
CA GLN A 85 -13.33 -25.91 -0.18
C GLN A 85 -12.94 -26.75 -1.42
N ARG A 86 -11.69 -26.62 -1.90
CA ARG A 86 -11.18 -27.26 -3.12
C ARG A 86 -12.06 -27.02 -4.35
N THR A 87 -12.76 -25.89 -4.41
CA THR A 87 -13.79 -25.63 -5.42
C THR A 87 -13.21 -25.16 -6.75
N SER A 88 -12.13 -24.38 -6.71
CA SER A 88 -11.52 -23.81 -7.91
C SER A 88 -10.03 -23.54 -7.70
N PHE A 89 -9.20 -24.23 -8.49
CA PHE A 89 -7.76 -24.05 -8.51
C PHE A 89 -7.36 -22.62 -8.93
N LEU A 90 -8.07 -22.07 -9.92
CA LEU A 90 -7.78 -20.75 -10.49
C LEU A 90 -8.09 -19.63 -9.48
N ALA A 91 -9.19 -19.75 -8.73
CA ALA A 91 -9.53 -18.79 -7.67
C ALA A 91 -8.52 -18.83 -6.51
N ALA A 92 -8.03 -20.02 -6.15
CA ALA A 92 -7.00 -20.18 -5.13
C ALA A 92 -5.64 -19.59 -5.57
N GLN A 93 -5.27 -19.74 -6.85
CA GLN A 93 -4.05 -19.17 -7.40
C GLN A 93 -4.09 -17.63 -7.42
N VAL A 94 -5.22 -17.06 -7.84
CA VAL A 94 -5.46 -15.61 -7.84
C VAL A 94 -5.41 -15.07 -6.41
N GLY A 95 -6.10 -15.68 -5.45
CA GLY A 95 -6.04 -15.22 -4.06
C GLY A 95 -4.66 -15.38 -3.42
N ALA A 96 -3.86 -16.38 -3.79
CA ALA A 96 -2.47 -16.47 -3.33
C ALA A 96 -1.61 -15.31 -3.86
N LEU A 97 -1.78 -14.93 -5.13
CA LEU A 97 -1.11 -13.78 -5.72
C LEU A 97 -1.51 -12.46 -5.03
N PHE A 98 -2.80 -12.22 -4.86
CA PHE A 98 -3.30 -11.01 -4.21
C PHE A 98 -2.98 -10.95 -2.72
N SER A 99 -2.92 -12.09 -2.02
CA SER A 99 -2.40 -12.16 -0.65
C SER A 99 -0.93 -11.74 -0.57
N ALA A 100 -0.10 -12.16 -1.52
CA ALA A 100 1.31 -11.78 -1.59
C ALA A 100 1.48 -10.27 -1.85
N LEU A 101 0.59 -9.68 -2.65
CA LEU A 101 0.56 -8.25 -2.95
C LEU A 101 -0.02 -7.41 -1.77
N ALA A 102 -1.02 -7.91 -1.06
CA ALA A 102 -1.61 -7.28 0.12
C ALA A 102 -0.61 -7.14 1.26
N LEU A 103 0.20 -8.18 1.48
CA LEU A 103 1.27 -8.22 2.50
C LEU A 103 2.53 -7.45 2.08
N GLY A 104 2.43 -6.54 1.13
CA GLY A 104 3.55 -5.91 0.41
C GLY A 104 4.81 -5.59 1.23
N PHE A 105 5.95 -5.80 0.57
CA PHE A 105 7.31 -5.35 0.91
C PHE A 105 8.01 -5.89 2.17
N LEU A 106 7.37 -6.70 3.02
CA LEU A 106 8.11 -7.54 3.96
C LEU A 106 8.38 -8.89 3.30
N LEU A 107 9.66 -9.24 3.10
CA LEU A 107 10.16 -10.53 2.56
C LEU A 107 9.28 -11.75 2.87
N VAL A 108 8.70 -11.83 4.06
CA VAL A 108 7.83 -12.90 4.53
C VAL A 108 6.57 -13.09 3.66
N GLY A 109 5.86 -12.02 3.29
CA GLY A 109 4.61 -12.10 2.52
C GLY A 109 4.80 -12.66 1.10
N PRO A 110 5.71 -12.11 0.29
CA PRO A 110 6.04 -12.63 -1.03
C PRO A 110 6.60 -14.06 -1.00
N ILE A 111 7.44 -14.39 -0.01
CA ILE A 111 7.99 -15.75 0.14
C ILE A 111 6.87 -16.75 0.44
N LEU A 112 6.00 -16.45 1.42
CA LEU A 112 4.88 -17.33 1.76
C LEU A 112 3.89 -17.46 0.59
N GLY A 113 3.62 -16.38 -0.15
CA GLY A 113 2.79 -16.40 -1.35
C GLY A 113 3.36 -17.29 -2.46
N LEU A 114 4.67 -17.21 -2.70
CA LEU A 114 5.38 -18.07 -3.65
C LEU A 114 5.34 -19.55 -3.22
N ILE A 115 5.59 -19.83 -1.95
CA ILE A 115 5.49 -21.19 -1.39
C ILE A 115 4.08 -21.73 -1.55
N ALA A 116 3.06 -20.92 -1.25
CA ALA A 116 1.66 -21.29 -1.44
C ALA A 116 1.35 -21.61 -2.91
N LEU A 117 1.84 -20.80 -3.86
CA LEU A 117 1.69 -21.06 -5.29
C LEU A 117 2.36 -22.37 -5.73
N ILE A 118 3.56 -22.65 -5.24
CA ILE A 118 4.30 -23.89 -5.54
C ILE A 118 3.56 -25.11 -4.97
N LEU A 119 3.06 -25.02 -3.73
CA LEU A 119 2.30 -26.09 -3.09
C LEU A 119 0.96 -26.33 -3.80
N LEU A 120 0.23 -25.27 -4.18
CA LEU A 120 -0.97 -25.36 -5.00
C LEU A 120 -0.67 -26.07 -6.31
N GLN A 121 0.42 -25.69 -7.01
CA GLN A 121 0.83 -26.33 -8.26
C GLN A 121 1.11 -27.83 -8.10
N ARG A 122 1.59 -28.28 -6.95
CA ARG A 122 1.80 -29.70 -6.65
C ARG A 122 0.52 -30.45 -6.28
N GLN A 123 -0.46 -29.76 -5.72
CA GLN A 123 -1.72 -30.35 -5.27
C GLN A 123 -2.90 -30.13 -6.24
N LYS A 124 -2.63 -29.78 -7.50
CA LYS A 124 -3.65 -29.57 -8.55
C LYS A 124 -4.69 -30.71 -8.60
N HIS A 125 -4.26 -31.94 -8.39
CA HIS A 125 -5.14 -33.12 -8.38
C HIS A 125 -6.18 -33.09 -7.26
N ALA A 126 -5.87 -32.53 -6.08
CA ALA A 126 -6.80 -32.44 -4.96
C ALA A 126 -8.01 -31.53 -5.25
N PHE A 127 -7.85 -30.56 -6.16
CA PHE A 127 -8.92 -29.68 -6.63
C PHE A 127 -9.83 -30.31 -7.68
N SER A 128 -9.45 -31.46 -8.24
CA SER A 128 -10.23 -32.21 -9.23
C SER A 128 -11.20 -33.20 -8.59
N PHE A 129 -11.12 -33.43 -7.27
CA PHE A 129 -11.94 -34.43 -6.58
C PHE A 129 -13.31 -33.86 -6.22
N LYS A 130 -14.21 -33.85 -7.21
CA LYS A 130 -15.67 -33.94 -6.97
C LYS A 130 -16.18 -35.39 -6.96
N THR A 131 -15.30 -36.39 -6.99
CA THR A 131 -15.68 -37.81 -7.00
C THR A 131 -14.81 -38.62 -6.05
N GLY A 132 -15.26 -38.72 -4.80
CA GLY A 132 -15.44 -39.97 -4.06
C GLY A 132 -14.34 -41.02 -3.87
N GLU A 133 -13.11 -40.90 -4.38
CA GLU A 133 -12.09 -41.95 -4.15
C GLU A 133 -10.78 -41.38 -3.59
N HIS A 134 -10.34 -41.97 -2.48
CA HIS A 134 -9.01 -41.77 -1.92
C HIS A 134 -7.94 -42.29 -2.90
N PRO A 135 -6.83 -41.57 -3.13
CA PRO A 135 -5.68 -42.20 -3.75
C PRO A 135 -5.03 -43.18 -2.76
N PRO A 136 -4.51 -44.33 -3.23
CA PRO A 136 -3.87 -45.34 -2.38
C PRO A 136 -2.60 -44.81 -1.70
N PRO A 137 -2.17 -45.45 -0.58
CA PRO A 137 -1.14 -44.96 0.33
C PRO A 137 0.23 -44.74 -0.31
#